data_AF-A0A0H3C6A3-F1
#
_entry.id   AF-A0A0H3C6A3-F1
#
_cell.length_a   1.000
_cell.length_b   1.000
_cell.length_c   1.000
_cell.angle_alpha   90.00
_cell.angle_beta   90.00
_cell.angle_gamma   90.00
#
_symmetry.space_group_name_H-M   'P 1'
#
loop_
_entity.id
_entity.type
_entity.pdbx_description
1 polymer ?
#
loop_
_entity_poly.entity_id
_entity_poly.type
_entity_poly.pdbx_seq_one_letter_code
_entity_poly.pdbx_strand_id
1 'polypeptide(L)'
;MTKPHDPLYEPHLDGQDGDLDGGPGERVAKALARAGVASRREVERLIEAGRVAINGKVLTTPAVKVAPGDFLTVDGQLVAEREPTRIFRYHKPTGLMTTHNDPKGRPTVFGALPKDLPRLISVGRLDLNSEGLLLLTNDGELSRALETPSNAWVRRYRARAFGDTTQAKLDKLKDGVTIEGVTYGAIEAKLDKAHEKAGGGKNVWITVSLSEGKNREVRKVLESIGLKVNRLIRLSYGPFALGTLAAGQIEEVGPRVIRELLEGVVSPENMPTGDRPKFAGIANPTKAPGTEGGGELQRRGAPRADRAVILDTPEKPEKPVYKPGWAKPKKKASPHGPPKGAGKGPAKGPAKAKRPAKSIESKFIDIGKPAARGKPAAPRPGAKPADGAARRLSERPGKPTTRSGPPRGPKR
;
A
#
# COMPACT_ATOMS: atom_id res chain seq x y z
N MET A 1 12.12 -7.68 -36.23
CA MET A 1 13.23 -7.25 -37.11
C MET A 1 13.87 -6.04 -36.46
N THR A 2 15.10 -6.18 -35.99
CA THR A 2 15.92 -5.08 -35.47
C THR A 2 16.44 -4.24 -36.63
N LYS A 3 16.44 -2.91 -36.51
CA LYS A 3 17.20 -2.06 -37.43
C LYS A 3 18.70 -2.24 -37.16
N PRO A 4 19.56 -2.26 -38.18
CA PRO A 4 21.01 -2.23 -37.97
C PRO A 4 21.44 -0.90 -37.32
N HIS A 5 22.56 -0.95 -36.61
CA HIS A 5 23.21 0.20 -35.98
C HIS A 5 23.71 1.18 -37.05
N ASP A 6 23.35 2.46 -36.96
CA ASP A 6 23.95 3.51 -37.78
C ASP A 6 25.29 3.93 -37.15
N PRO A 7 26.44 3.73 -37.82
CA PRO A 7 27.75 4.08 -37.26
C PRO A 7 28.01 5.59 -37.22
N LEU A 8 27.12 6.43 -37.76
CA LEU A 8 27.25 7.89 -37.84
C LEU A 8 26.33 8.65 -36.87
N TYR A 9 25.80 8.00 -35.83
CA TYR A 9 25.14 8.71 -34.73
C TYR A 9 26.19 9.43 -33.85
N GLU A 10 26.59 10.63 -34.27
CA GLU A 10 27.30 11.57 -33.41
C GLU A 10 26.31 12.21 -32.42
N PRO A 11 26.42 11.96 -31.10
CA PRO A 11 25.57 12.61 -30.13
C PRO A 11 26.02 14.08 -29.98
N HIS A 12 25.17 15.03 -30.36
CA HIS A 12 25.39 16.47 -30.14
C HIS A 12 25.60 16.75 -28.64
N LEU A 13 26.86 16.84 -28.24
CA LEU A 13 27.30 17.11 -26.87
C LEU A 13 28.21 18.35 -26.81
N ASP A 14 28.00 19.27 -27.75
CA ASP A 14 28.53 20.63 -27.77
C ASP A 14 27.79 21.45 -26.71
N GLY A 15 28.22 21.28 -25.45
CA GLY A 15 27.50 21.76 -24.28
C GLY A 15 28.30 21.61 -23.00
N GLN A 16 29.59 21.96 -23.05
CA GLN A 16 30.35 22.22 -21.83
C GLN A 16 29.82 23.53 -21.21
N ASP A 17 29.55 23.47 -19.90
CA ASP A 17 29.39 24.63 -19.01
C ASP A 17 28.38 25.71 -19.40
N GLY A 18 27.11 25.30 -19.57
CA GLY A 18 25.99 26.11 -19.04
C GLY A 18 24.75 26.32 -19.90
N ASP A 19 23.78 25.40 -19.83
CA ASP A 19 22.35 25.77 -19.90
C ASP A 19 21.45 24.75 -19.17
N LEU A 20 21.59 24.68 -17.85
CA LEU A 20 21.14 23.55 -17.01
C LEU A 20 19.66 23.55 -16.59
N ASP A 21 18.73 23.90 -17.48
CA ASP A 21 17.32 23.51 -17.29
C ASP A 21 16.45 23.35 -18.55
N GLY A 22 16.78 23.96 -19.70
CA GLY A 22 15.87 24.03 -20.85
C GLY A 22 15.60 22.73 -21.63
N GLY A 23 16.61 21.87 -21.81
CA GLY A 23 16.51 20.73 -22.75
C GLY A 23 15.53 19.60 -22.34
N PRO A 24 14.88 18.90 -23.29
CA PRO A 24 14.05 17.73 -23.00
C PRO A 24 14.90 16.55 -22.50
N GLY A 25 14.40 15.81 -21.51
CA GLY A 25 15.05 14.61 -20.97
C GLY A 25 15.02 14.51 -19.45
N GLU A 26 15.36 13.33 -18.95
CA GLU A 26 15.34 13.01 -17.51
C GLU A 26 16.76 13.06 -16.92
N ARG A 27 16.98 13.76 -15.80
CA ARG A 27 18.30 13.74 -15.13
C ARG A 27 18.73 12.30 -14.81
N VAL A 28 19.93 11.91 -15.22
CA VAL A 28 20.46 10.53 -15.16
C VAL A 28 20.30 9.86 -13.79
N ALA A 29 20.48 10.60 -12.69
CA ALA A 29 20.29 10.11 -11.33
C ALA A 29 18.86 9.63 -11.04
N LYS A 30 17.84 10.26 -11.66
CA LYS A 30 16.43 9.84 -11.59
C LYS A 30 16.20 8.60 -12.49
N ALA A 31 16.72 8.62 -13.72
CA ALA A 31 16.54 7.53 -14.69
C ALA A 31 17.09 6.19 -14.16
N LEU A 32 18.34 6.18 -13.69
CA LEU A 32 18.98 4.98 -13.11
C LEU A 32 18.30 4.52 -11.82
N ALA A 33 17.76 5.43 -11.01
CA ALA A 33 16.97 5.08 -9.84
C ALA A 33 15.59 4.48 -10.20
N ARG A 34 15.00 4.88 -11.34
CA ARG A 34 13.72 4.38 -11.88
C ARG A 34 13.84 3.08 -12.67
N ALA A 35 15.01 2.82 -13.25
CA ALA A 35 15.45 1.50 -13.72
C ALA A 35 15.85 0.54 -12.57
N GLY A 36 15.90 1.05 -11.33
CA GLY A 36 16.09 0.24 -10.13
C GLY A 36 17.54 -0.02 -9.72
N VAL A 37 18.54 0.59 -10.39
CA VAL A 37 19.97 0.36 -10.15
C VAL A 37 20.36 0.71 -8.71
N ALA A 38 20.05 1.92 -8.26
CA ALA A 38 20.40 2.39 -6.91
C ALA A 38 19.45 3.49 -6.42
N SER A 39 19.76 4.11 -5.28
CA SER A 39 19.09 5.36 -4.86
C SER A 39 19.68 6.54 -5.63
N ARG A 40 18.92 7.63 -5.83
CA ARG A 40 19.41 8.83 -6.56
C ARG A 40 20.78 9.33 -6.07
N ARG A 41 20.96 9.43 -4.75
CA ARG A 41 22.22 9.84 -4.10
C ARG A 41 23.36 8.84 -4.25
N GLU A 42 23.02 7.58 -4.49
CA GLU A 42 24.02 6.54 -4.77
C GLU A 42 24.43 6.57 -6.24
N VAL A 43 23.49 6.85 -7.15
CA VAL A 43 23.82 7.11 -8.56
C VAL A 43 24.68 8.37 -8.70
N GLU A 44 24.38 9.43 -7.94
CA GLU A 44 25.19 10.66 -7.88
C GLU A 44 26.66 10.31 -7.51
N ARG A 45 26.90 9.43 -6.53
CA ARG A 45 28.24 8.89 -6.19
C ARG A 45 28.86 7.98 -7.25
N LEU A 46 28.06 7.16 -7.95
CA LEU A 46 28.56 6.31 -9.04
C LEU A 46 29.05 7.16 -10.22
N ILE A 47 28.43 8.33 -10.44
CA ILE A 47 28.89 9.32 -11.44
C ILE A 47 30.17 10.01 -10.95
N GLU A 48 30.23 10.46 -9.70
CA GLU A 48 31.45 11.01 -9.08
C GLU A 48 32.65 10.02 -9.15
N ALA A 49 32.37 8.71 -9.07
CA ALA A 49 33.35 7.64 -9.21
C ALA A 49 33.67 7.23 -10.67
N GLY A 50 33.10 7.89 -11.68
CA GLY A 50 33.32 7.58 -13.10
C GLY A 50 32.74 6.24 -13.56
N ARG A 51 31.81 5.64 -12.80
CA ARG A 51 31.27 4.29 -13.04
C ARG A 51 30.02 4.27 -13.92
N VAL A 52 29.55 5.44 -14.37
CA VAL A 52 28.33 5.60 -15.19
C VAL A 52 28.69 6.24 -16.53
N ALA A 53 28.16 5.71 -17.62
CA ALA A 53 28.32 6.30 -18.95
C ALA A 53 26.98 6.39 -19.71
N ILE A 54 26.91 7.34 -20.65
CA ILE A 54 25.81 7.49 -21.60
C ILE A 54 26.38 7.34 -23.02
N ASN A 55 25.80 6.46 -23.83
CA ASN A 55 26.29 6.15 -25.18
C ASN A 55 27.81 5.87 -25.24
N GLY A 56 28.35 5.23 -24.20
CA GLY A 56 29.79 4.94 -24.03
C GLY A 56 30.64 6.06 -23.41
N LYS A 57 30.14 7.31 -23.35
CA LYS A 57 30.85 8.45 -22.73
C LYS A 57 30.63 8.48 -21.22
N VAL A 58 31.72 8.33 -20.45
CA VAL A 58 31.69 8.40 -18.97
C VAL A 58 31.21 9.77 -18.50
N LEU A 59 30.31 9.78 -17.52
CA LEU A 59 29.75 10.99 -16.94
C LEU A 59 30.62 11.51 -15.78
N THR A 60 30.88 12.81 -15.80
CA THR A 60 31.63 13.53 -14.73
C THR A 60 30.73 14.36 -13.81
N THR A 61 29.46 14.56 -14.18
CA THR A 61 28.51 15.38 -13.41
C THR A 61 27.10 14.78 -13.39
N PRO A 62 26.41 14.76 -12.23
CA PRO A 62 25.03 14.28 -12.13
C PRO A 62 23.98 15.27 -12.69
N ALA A 63 24.41 16.38 -13.29
CA ALA A 63 23.52 17.34 -13.94
C ALA A 63 22.93 16.83 -15.28
N VAL A 64 23.60 15.89 -15.95
CA VAL A 64 23.26 15.40 -17.29
C VAL A 64 21.83 14.84 -17.36
N LYS A 65 21.11 15.23 -18.41
CA LYS A 65 19.80 14.68 -18.81
C LYS A 65 20.00 13.55 -19.82
N VAL A 66 19.08 12.60 -19.79
CA VAL A 66 18.99 11.42 -20.66
C VAL A 66 17.82 11.64 -21.61
N ALA A 67 18.08 11.58 -22.91
CA ALA A 67 17.10 11.74 -23.97
C ALA A 67 16.46 10.39 -24.34
N PRO A 68 15.27 10.39 -25.00
CA PRO A 68 14.67 9.17 -25.51
C PRO A 68 15.57 8.52 -26.58
N GLY A 69 16.08 7.33 -26.29
CA GLY A 69 16.98 6.57 -27.17
C GLY A 69 18.42 6.43 -26.63
N ASP A 70 18.80 7.18 -25.60
CA ASP A 70 20.11 7.06 -24.97
C ASP A 70 20.30 5.72 -24.24
N PHE A 71 21.48 5.12 -24.41
CA PHE A 71 21.90 3.91 -23.71
C PHE A 71 22.73 4.27 -22.47
N LEU A 72 22.21 3.91 -21.29
CA LEU A 72 22.93 4.07 -20.03
C LEU A 72 23.68 2.80 -19.67
N THR A 73 24.95 2.93 -19.27
CA THR A 73 25.72 1.83 -18.68
C THR A 73 26.21 2.18 -17.27
N VAL A 74 26.36 1.15 -16.44
CA VAL A 74 26.94 1.22 -15.10
C VAL A 74 27.94 0.07 -14.99
N ASP A 75 29.20 0.36 -14.63
CA ASP A 75 30.31 -0.61 -14.65
C ASP A 75 30.47 -1.32 -16.02
N GLY A 76 30.17 -0.61 -17.11
CA GLY A 76 30.16 -1.15 -18.48
C GLY A 76 28.96 -2.06 -18.81
N GLN A 77 28.10 -2.39 -17.85
CA GLN A 77 26.89 -3.17 -18.08
C GLN A 77 25.73 -2.27 -18.54
N LEU A 78 25.03 -2.67 -19.60
CA LEU A 78 23.85 -1.95 -20.10
C LEU A 78 22.71 -2.02 -19.07
N VAL A 79 22.14 -0.87 -18.73
CA VAL A 79 21.03 -0.76 -17.79
C VAL A 79 19.72 -1.12 -18.48
N ALA A 80 18.92 -1.96 -17.83
CA ALA A 80 17.62 -2.39 -18.35
C ALA A 80 16.62 -1.22 -18.45
N GLU A 81 15.68 -1.33 -19.39
CA GLU A 81 14.58 -0.38 -19.52
C GLU A 81 13.74 -0.28 -18.23
N ARG A 82 13.15 0.90 -17.99
CA ARG A 82 12.27 1.14 -16.83
C ARG A 82 11.06 0.19 -16.85
N GLU A 83 10.88 -0.61 -15.80
CA GLU A 83 9.63 -1.37 -15.63
C GLU A 83 8.43 -0.40 -15.57
N PRO A 84 7.25 -0.76 -16.11
CA PRO A 84 6.00 -0.05 -15.83
C PRO A 84 5.73 0.09 -14.33
N THR A 85 4.90 1.05 -13.94
CA THR A 85 4.55 1.35 -12.55
C THR A 85 3.87 0.13 -11.90
N ARG A 86 4.51 -0.39 -10.84
CA ARG A 86 4.03 -1.51 -10.01
C ARG A 86 3.79 -1.00 -8.60
N ILE A 87 2.72 -1.48 -7.95
CA ILE A 87 2.31 -1.03 -6.62
C ILE A 87 2.03 -2.26 -5.76
N PHE A 88 2.44 -2.21 -4.50
CA PHE A 88 2.30 -3.31 -3.57
C PHE A 88 1.64 -2.83 -2.28
N ARG A 89 0.65 -3.59 -1.80
CA ARG A 89 0.08 -3.45 -0.47
C ARG A 89 0.93 -4.28 0.48
N TYR A 90 1.59 -3.66 1.45
CA TYR A 90 2.37 -4.35 2.49
C TYR A 90 1.75 -4.12 3.86
N HIS A 91 1.46 -5.19 4.61
CA HIS A 91 1.09 -5.07 6.01
C HIS A 91 2.36 -4.96 6.86
N LYS A 92 2.89 -3.74 6.99
CA LYS A 92 4.07 -3.46 7.82
C LYS A 92 3.80 -3.86 9.28
N PRO A 93 4.59 -4.75 9.89
CA PRO A 93 4.55 -5.00 11.33
C PRO A 93 5.24 -3.90 12.13
N THR A 94 5.03 -3.89 13.45
CA THR A 94 5.89 -3.11 14.38
C THR A 94 7.32 -3.68 14.41
N GLY A 95 8.30 -2.86 14.81
CA GLY A 95 9.71 -3.27 14.90
C GLY A 95 10.53 -3.08 13.63
N LEU A 96 9.91 -2.76 12.48
CA LEU A 96 10.61 -2.39 11.25
C LEU A 96 10.70 -0.87 11.04
N MET A 97 11.89 -0.39 10.69
CA MET A 97 12.17 0.98 10.26
C MET A 97 11.79 1.21 8.79
N THR A 98 11.04 2.27 8.48
CA THR A 98 10.70 2.64 7.09
C THR A 98 11.83 3.47 6.45
N THR A 99 12.94 2.80 6.11
CA THR A 99 14.14 3.36 5.43
C THR A 99 14.89 2.25 4.69
N HIS A 100 15.58 2.55 3.59
CA HIS A 100 16.46 1.58 2.92
C HIS A 100 17.69 1.21 3.75
N ASN A 101 18.29 2.20 4.40
CA ASN A 101 19.47 2.05 5.25
C ASN A 101 19.18 2.70 6.61
N ASP A 102 19.50 1.99 7.69
CA ASP A 102 19.41 2.51 9.06
C ASP A 102 20.82 2.55 9.67
N PRO A 103 21.38 3.73 9.98
CA PRO A 103 22.73 3.85 10.53
C PRO A 103 22.97 3.17 11.90
N LYS A 104 21.91 2.63 12.53
CA LYS A 104 22.01 1.85 13.78
C LYS A 104 21.74 0.36 13.56
N GLY A 105 21.77 -0.12 12.31
CA GLY A 105 21.61 -1.53 11.95
C GLY A 105 20.23 -2.12 12.29
N ARG A 106 19.21 -1.30 12.54
CA ARG A 106 17.88 -1.78 12.95
C ARG A 106 17.15 -2.44 11.76
N PRO A 107 16.35 -3.50 11.98
CA PRO A 107 15.55 -4.11 10.94
C PRO A 107 14.73 -3.09 10.14
N THR A 108 14.81 -3.15 8.82
CA THR A 108 14.11 -2.23 7.92
C THR A 108 12.94 -2.91 7.22
N VAL A 109 12.01 -2.11 6.69
CA VAL A 109 10.95 -2.59 5.80
C VAL A 109 11.55 -3.36 4.63
N PHE A 110 12.46 -2.73 3.88
CA PHE A 110 13.01 -3.32 2.64
C PHE A 110 13.89 -4.55 2.89
N GLY A 111 14.61 -4.61 4.02
CA GLY A 111 15.38 -5.79 4.43
C GLY A 111 14.54 -6.99 4.88
N ALA A 112 13.23 -6.80 5.10
CA ALA A 112 12.27 -7.85 5.43
C ALA A 112 11.38 -8.26 4.24
N LEU A 113 11.63 -7.73 3.03
CA LEU A 113 10.89 -8.07 1.82
C LEU A 113 11.47 -9.30 1.10
N PRO A 114 10.66 -10.02 0.31
CA PRO A 114 11.13 -11.05 -0.63
C PRO A 114 12.16 -10.50 -1.62
N LYS A 115 13.19 -11.30 -1.93
CA LYS A 115 14.36 -10.89 -2.75
C LYS A 115 14.09 -10.86 -4.26
N ASP A 116 12.99 -11.44 -4.70
CA ASP A 116 12.51 -11.53 -6.08
C ASP A 116 11.68 -10.30 -6.51
N LEU A 117 11.42 -9.38 -5.58
CA LEU A 117 10.80 -8.09 -5.88
C LEU A 117 11.78 -7.13 -6.57
N PRO A 118 11.29 -6.23 -7.45
CA PRO A 118 12.11 -5.15 -7.99
C PRO A 118 12.51 -4.17 -6.88
N ARG A 119 13.39 -3.20 -7.19
CA ARG A 119 13.78 -2.16 -6.23
C ARG A 119 12.59 -1.25 -5.88
N LEU A 120 11.89 -1.58 -4.80
CA LEU A 120 10.75 -0.80 -4.28
C LEU A 120 11.20 0.37 -3.38
N ILE A 121 10.44 1.45 -3.40
CA ILE A 121 10.41 2.55 -2.42
C ILE A 121 9.06 2.55 -1.68
N SER A 122 8.93 3.34 -0.60
CA SER A 122 7.71 3.40 0.21
C SER A 122 6.95 4.71 0.05
N VAL A 123 5.65 4.63 -0.20
CA VAL A 123 4.74 5.79 -0.26
C VAL A 123 4.48 6.31 1.14
N GLY A 124 5.19 7.38 1.48
CA GLY A 124 5.26 7.92 2.83
C GLY A 124 5.89 6.93 3.80
N ARG A 125 5.65 7.14 5.10
CA ARG A 125 6.25 6.34 6.16
C ARG A 125 5.23 5.92 7.22
N LEU A 126 5.57 4.84 7.93
CA LEU A 126 4.98 4.47 9.21
C LEU A 126 6.09 4.38 10.27
N ASP A 127 5.79 4.81 11.50
CA ASP A 127 6.70 4.70 12.65
C ASP A 127 7.15 3.25 12.89
N LEU A 128 8.27 3.10 13.59
CA LEU A 128 8.74 1.82 14.14
C LEU A 128 7.63 1.10 14.94
N ASN A 129 6.88 1.85 15.75
CA ASN A 129 5.83 1.36 16.66
C ASN A 129 4.41 1.50 16.06
N SER A 130 4.30 1.63 14.73
CA SER A 130 3.03 1.68 14.00
C SER A 130 3.04 0.64 12.87
N GLU A 131 1.87 0.10 12.58
CA GLU A 131 1.67 -1.08 11.72
C GLU A 131 0.52 -0.87 10.71
N GLY A 132 0.22 -1.90 9.92
CA GLY A 132 -0.84 -1.86 8.90
C GLY A 132 -0.30 -1.46 7.52
N LEU A 133 -1.17 -0.89 6.69
CA LEU A 133 -0.91 -0.68 5.26
C LEU A 133 0.23 0.32 5.01
N LEU A 134 1.32 -0.16 4.45
CA LEU A 134 2.30 0.64 3.73
C LEU A 134 2.17 0.31 2.23
N LEU A 135 2.03 1.33 1.40
CA LEU A 135 2.12 1.15 -0.04
C LEU A 135 3.60 1.23 -0.44
N LEU A 136 4.02 0.34 -1.32
CA LEU A 136 5.35 0.31 -1.91
C LEU A 136 5.23 0.36 -3.44
N THR A 137 6.22 0.92 -4.14
CA THR A 137 6.21 1.02 -5.60
C THR A 137 7.63 1.03 -6.17
N ASN A 138 7.81 0.64 -7.43
CA ASN A 138 9.06 0.88 -8.18
C ASN A 138 9.15 2.33 -8.71
N ASP A 139 8.12 3.15 -8.52
CA ASP A 139 7.95 4.44 -9.19
C ASP A 139 8.14 5.65 -8.27
N GLY A 140 9.24 6.37 -8.49
CA GLY A 140 9.60 7.59 -7.75
C GLY A 140 8.65 8.78 -7.94
N GLU A 141 7.99 8.87 -9.08
CA GLU A 141 7.07 9.97 -9.39
C GLU A 141 5.74 9.72 -8.70
N LEU A 142 5.20 8.50 -8.82
CA LEU A 142 3.98 8.10 -8.13
C LEU A 142 4.10 8.25 -6.61
N SER A 143 5.21 7.80 -5.99
CA SER A 143 5.39 7.95 -4.54
C SER A 143 5.31 9.42 -4.13
N ARG A 144 6.01 10.31 -4.85
CA ARG A 144 5.96 11.75 -4.61
C ARG A 144 4.56 12.32 -4.80
N ALA A 145 3.85 11.93 -5.87
CA ALA A 145 2.48 12.39 -6.13
C ALA A 145 1.52 11.97 -5.00
N LEU A 146 1.53 10.71 -4.58
CA LEU A 146 0.66 10.20 -3.51
C LEU A 146 0.97 10.79 -2.13
N GLU A 147 2.23 11.15 -1.88
CA GLU A 147 2.66 11.84 -0.66
C GLU A 147 2.34 13.35 -0.65
N THR A 148 2.11 13.98 -1.81
CA THR A 148 1.93 15.43 -1.90
C THR A 148 0.58 15.85 -1.29
N PRO A 149 0.54 16.81 -0.33
CA PRO A 149 -0.69 17.18 0.38
C PRO A 149 -1.85 17.66 -0.50
N SER A 150 -1.57 18.26 -1.66
CA SER A 150 -2.57 18.75 -2.62
C SER A 150 -3.57 17.69 -3.06
N ASN A 151 -3.15 16.43 -3.08
CA ASN A 151 -4.00 15.32 -3.51
C ASN A 151 -5.00 14.89 -2.41
N ALA A 152 -4.84 15.37 -1.17
CA ALA A 152 -5.75 15.16 -0.04
C ALA A 152 -6.13 13.69 0.27
N TRP A 153 -5.32 12.72 -0.18
CA TRP A 153 -5.61 11.29 -0.07
C TRP A 153 -5.79 10.85 1.39
N VAL A 154 -7.02 10.48 1.74
CA VAL A 154 -7.40 10.10 3.11
C VAL A 154 -6.65 8.84 3.55
N ARG A 155 -5.89 8.96 4.63
CA ARG A 155 -5.31 7.83 5.38
C ARG A 155 -6.24 7.50 6.55
N ARG A 156 -6.76 6.28 6.60
CA ARG A 156 -7.58 5.79 7.72
C ARG A 156 -6.74 4.92 8.65
N TYR A 157 -6.87 5.15 9.94
CA TYR A 157 -6.18 4.45 11.01
C TYR A 157 -7.19 3.85 12.00
N ARG A 158 -6.74 2.82 12.71
CA ARG A 158 -7.38 2.28 13.91
C ARG A 158 -6.40 2.43 15.08
N ALA A 159 -6.75 3.27 16.04
CA ALA A 159 -6.00 3.47 17.27
C ALA A 159 -6.66 2.67 18.40
N ARG A 160 -5.87 1.92 19.17
CA ARG A 160 -6.25 1.52 20.53
C ARG A 160 -5.55 2.46 21.50
N ALA A 161 -6.33 3.17 22.30
CA ALA A 161 -5.82 4.14 23.26
C ALA A 161 -6.34 3.88 24.67
N PHE A 162 -5.52 4.20 25.66
CA PHE A 162 -5.89 4.20 27.06
C PHE A 162 -6.35 5.61 27.49
N GLY A 163 -7.51 5.67 28.15
CA GLY A 163 -8.12 6.90 28.64
C GLY A 163 -9.61 7.01 28.29
N ASP A 164 -10.31 7.96 28.90
CA ASP A 164 -11.76 8.11 28.79
C ASP A 164 -12.14 9.28 27.87
N THR A 165 -12.86 8.97 26.79
CA THR A 165 -13.36 9.96 25.83
C THR A 165 -14.80 9.68 25.40
N THR A 166 -15.45 10.71 24.85
CA THR A 166 -16.80 10.62 24.29
C THR A 166 -16.75 10.97 22.81
N GLN A 167 -17.75 10.55 22.03
CA GLN A 167 -17.82 10.88 20.61
C GLN A 167 -17.81 12.42 20.39
N ALA A 168 -18.53 13.17 21.25
CA ALA A 168 -18.53 14.64 21.23
C ALA A 168 -17.17 15.32 21.53
N LYS A 169 -16.21 14.63 22.18
CA LYS A 169 -14.80 15.11 22.25
C LYS A 169 -14.06 14.86 20.94
N LEU A 170 -14.32 13.73 20.28
CA LEU A 170 -13.70 13.37 19.00
C LEU A 170 -14.23 14.19 17.82
N ASP A 171 -15.52 14.55 17.82
CA ASP A 171 -16.13 15.33 16.75
C ASP A 171 -15.50 16.72 16.61
N LYS A 172 -14.99 17.32 17.70
CA LYS A 172 -14.25 18.59 17.68
C LYS A 172 -12.95 18.55 16.88
N LEU A 173 -12.42 17.37 16.55
CA LEU A 173 -11.22 17.24 15.74
C LEU A 173 -11.48 17.53 14.25
N LYS A 174 -12.75 17.59 13.82
CA LYS A 174 -13.16 17.94 12.44
C LYS A 174 -12.80 19.38 12.07
N ASP A 175 -12.76 20.28 13.06
CA ASP A 175 -12.44 21.69 12.86
C ASP A 175 -10.91 21.94 12.80
N GLY A 176 -10.10 20.90 13.01
CA GLY A 176 -8.65 20.98 13.21
C GLY A 176 -8.26 21.26 14.66
N VAL A 177 -6.95 21.24 14.94
CA VAL A 177 -6.43 21.50 16.30
C VAL A 177 -4.98 22.00 16.24
N THR A 178 -4.62 22.96 17.09
CA THR A 178 -3.23 23.42 17.23
C THR A 178 -2.62 22.87 18.52
N ILE A 179 -1.47 22.18 18.40
CA ILE A 179 -0.79 21.51 19.51
C ILE A 179 0.71 21.83 19.38
N GLU A 180 1.34 22.32 20.45
CA GLU A 180 2.78 22.67 20.47
C GLU A 180 3.20 23.62 19.33
N GLY A 181 2.32 24.56 18.96
CA GLY A 181 2.54 25.48 17.82
C GLY A 181 2.34 24.87 16.43
N VAL A 182 2.04 23.56 16.33
CA VAL A 182 1.72 22.88 15.07
C VAL A 182 0.21 22.81 14.91
N THR A 183 -0.31 23.50 13.89
CA THR A 183 -1.71 23.34 13.45
C THR A 183 -1.86 22.03 12.69
N TYR A 184 -2.86 21.22 13.05
CA TYR A 184 -3.30 20.00 12.37
C TYR A 184 -4.65 20.26 11.69
N GLY A 185 -4.83 19.71 10.49
CA GLY A 185 -6.06 19.86 9.71
C GLY A 185 -7.26 19.08 10.25
N ALA A 186 -8.36 19.10 9.49
CA ALA A 186 -9.59 18.38 9.81
C ALA A 186 -9.35 16.86 9.97
N ILE A 187 -9.75 16.31 11.12
CA ILE A 187 -9.58 14.89 11.46
C ILE A 187 -10.94 14.29 11.85
N GLU A 188 -11.41 13.31 11.08
CA GLU A 188 -12.60 12.53 11.44
C GLU A 188 -12.23 11.42 12.42
N ALA A 189 -12.57 11.57 13.70
CA ALA A 189 -12.38 10.54 14.72
C ALA A 189 -13.72 9.97 15.19
N LYS A 190 -13.82 8.64 15.25
CA LYS A 190 -15.03 7.91 15.65
C LYS A 190 -14.69 6.80 16.64
N LEU A 191 -15.42 6.73 17.75
CA LEU A 191 -15.39 5.57 18.66
C LEU A 191 -15.94 4.34 17.93
N ASP A 192 -15.14 3.28 17.89
CA ASP A 192 -15.65 1.95 17.57
C ASP A 192 -16.55 1.51 18.75
N LYS A 193 -17.71 0.90 18.48
CA LYS A 193 -18.58 0.37 19.55
C LYS A 193 -17.78 -0.58 20.43
N ALA A 194 -17.80 -0.35 21.74
CA ALA A 194 -16.91 -1.03 22.67
C ALA A 194 -17.17 -2.55 22.68
N HIS A 195 -16.11 -3.34 22.51
CA HIS A 195 -16.13 -4.72 23.00
C HIS A 195 -15.96 -4.66 24.52
N GLU A 196 -17.08 -4.57 25.23
CA GLU A 196 -17.15 -4.74 26.68
C GLU A 196 -16.79 -6.19 27.04
N LYS A 197 -15.50 -6.47 27.14
CA LYS A 197 -15.02 -7.63 27.89
C LYS A 197 -15.11 -7.28 29.37
N ALA A 198 -16.07 -7.90 30.05
CA ALA A 198 -16.20 -7.83 31.50
C ALA A 198 -14.85 -8.14 32.17
N GLY A 199 -14.33 -7.18 32.94
CA GLY A 199 -13.00 -7.21 33.55
C GLY A 199 -11.83 -6.90 32.59
N GLY A 200 -11.43 -5.63 32.43
CA GLY A 200 -10.26 -5.32 31.59
C GLY A 200 -9.79 -3.89 31.31
N GLY A 201 -10.39 -2.83 31.88
CA GLY A 201 -9.82 -1.48 31.92
C GLY A 201 -10.03 -0.56 30.69
N LYS A 202 -9.71 0.72 30.89
CA LYS A 202 -10.02 1.92 30.06
C LYS A 202 -9.39 1.97 28.65
N ASN A 203 -9.57 0.92 27.84
CA ASN A 203 -9.05 0.86 26.47
C ASN A 203 -10.16 1.09 25.45
N VAL A 204 -10.15 2.25 24.79
CA VAL A 204 -11.04 2.54 23.65
C VAL A 204 -10.38 2.17 22.33
N TRP A 205 -11.20 1.80 21.34
CA TRP A 205 -10.80 1.73 19.94
C TRP A 205 -11.41 2.91 19.18
N ILE A 206 -10.60 3.58 18.37
CA ILE A 206 -10.97 4.78 17.63
C ILE A 206 -10.54 4.60 16.18
N THR A 207 -11.48 4.72 15.26
CA THR A 207 -11.20 4.88 13.83
C THR A 207 -10.94 6.36 13.56
N VAL A 208 -9.81 6.68 12.95
CA VAL A 208 -9.36 8.06 12.66
C VAL A 208 -9.07 8.19 11.16
N SER A 209 -9.65 9.19 10.48
CA SER A 209 -9.40 9.47 9.06
C SER A 209 -8.90 10.90 8.89
N LEU A 210 -7.82 11.08 8.10
CA LEU A 210 -7.15 12.37 7.89
C LEU A 210 -6.49 12.43 6.50
N SER A 211 -6.39 13.62 5.91
CA SER A 211 -5.87 13.85 4.55
C SER A 211 -4.40 14.28 4.48
N GLU A 212 -3.75 14.52 5.63
CA GLU A 212 -2.32 14.87 5.72
C GLU A 212 -1.45 13.75 6.33
N GLY A 213 -0.35 14.07 7.01
CA GLY A 213 0.66 13.08 7.42
C GLY A 213 1.84 13.64 8.20
N LYS A 214 1.59 14.58 9.12
CA LYS A 214 2.60 15.20 9.99
C LYS A 214 3.22 14.17 10.94
N ASN A 215 4.41 14.49 11.47
CA ASN A 215 5.15 13.56 12.34
C ASN A 215 4.32 13.15 13.56
N ARG A 216 4.01 11.85 13.65
CA ARG A 216 3.26 11.22 14.75
C ARG A 216 1.86 11.81 15.01
N GLU A 217 1.27 12.46 14.01
CA GLU A 217 0.00 13.20 14.05
C GLU A 217 -1.12 12.53 14.87
N VAL A 218 -1.57 11.33 14.47
CA VAL A 218 -2.66 10.60 15.17
C VAL A 218 -2.35 10.36 16.65
N ARG A 219 -1.07 10.23 17.01
CA ARG A 219 -0.66 10.05 18.41
C ARG A 219 -0.74 11.38 19.15
N LYS A 220 -0.13 12.45 18.62
CA LYS A 220 -0.18 13.80 19.22
C LYS A 220 -1.61 14.30 19.42
N VAL A 221 -2.48 14.16 18.41
CA VAL A 221 -3.87 14.64 18.44
C VAL A 221 -4.76 13.86 19.41
N LEU A 222 -4.52 12.55 19.60
CA LEU A 222 -5.22 11.78 20.63
C LEU A 222 -4.62 12.05 22.02
N GLU A 223 -3.29 12.20 22.13
CA GLU A 223 -2.59 12.50 23.38
C GLU A 223 -3.00 13.89 23.93
N SER A 224 -3.24 14.90 23.08
CA SER A 224 -3.73 16.22 23.49
C SER A 224 -5.17 16.25 24.01
N ILE A 225 -5.97 15.21 23.77
CA ILE A 225 -7.31 15.04 24.37
C ILE A 225 -7.33 14.00 25.51
N GLY A 226 -6.14 13.61 26.01
CA GLY A 226 -5.98 12.72 27.17
C GLY A 226 -5.94 11.23 26.86
N LEU A 227 -5.69 10.84 25.60
CA LEU A 227 -5.72 9.44 25.15
C LEU A 227 -4.33 8.94 24.74
N LYS A 228 -3.75 8.02 25.53
CA LYS A 228 -2.41 7.46 25.27
C LYS A 228 -2.49 6.32 24.26
N VAL A 229 -1.90 6.46 23.08
CA VAL A 229 -2.07 5.50 21.97
C VAL A 229 -1.17 4.26 22.10
N ASN A 230 -1.71 3.17 22.62
CA ASN A 230 -0.99 1.89 22.78
C ASN A 230 -0.70 1.18 21.45
N ARG A 231 -1.65 1.17 20.50
CA ARG A 231 -1.51 0.49 19.19
C ARG A 231 -2.09 1.37 18.09
N LEU A 232 -1.41 1.45 16.95
CA LEU A 232 -1.85 2.25 15.80
C LEU A 232 -1.65 1.45 14.50
N ILE A 233 -2.76 1.19 13.81
CA ILE A 233 -2.83 0.39 12.57
C ILE A 233 -3.33 1.29 11.44
N ARG A 234 -2.61 1.42 10.32
CA ARG A 234 -3.17 2.07 9.12
C ARG A 234 -4.03 1.07 8.35
N LEU A 235 -5.33 1.37 8.22
CA LEU A 235 -6.33 0.53 7.55
C LEU A 235 -6.46 0.83 6.05
N SER A 236 -6.27 2.09 5.63
CA SER A 236 -6.29 2.46 4.21
C SER A 236 -5.41 3.68 3.91
N TYR A 237 -5.10 3.85 2.63
CA TYR A 237 -4.37 4.98 2.08
C TYR A 237 -4.99 5.32 0.71
N GLY A 238 -5.81 6.37 0.65
CA GLY A 238 -6.69 6.62 -0.49
C GLY A 238 -7.64 5.43 -0.72
N PRO A 239 -7.81 4.97 -1.97
CA PRO A 239 -8.67 3.82 -2.30
C PRO A 239 -8.07 2.47 -1.89
N PHE A 240 -6.76 2.40 -1.60
CA PHE A 240 -6.11 1.15 -1.21
C PHE A 240 -6.41 0.82 0.27
N ALA A 241 -7.09 -0.30 0.50
CA ALA A 241 -7.34 -0.83 1.84
C ALA A 241 -6.36 -1.96 2.21
N LEU A 242 -6.13 -2.15 3.52
CA LEU A 242 -5.38 -3.29 4.07
C LEU A 242 -6.10 -4.62 3.84
N GLY A 243 -7.44 -4.61 3.90
CA GLY A 243 -8.27 -5.80 3.67
C GLY A 243 -7.95 -6.95 4.62
N THR A 244 -7.79 -8.15 4.05
CA THR A 244 -7.48 -9.40 4.75
C THR A 244 -5.96 -9.69 4.86
N LEU A 245 -5.10 -8.80 4.37
CA LEU A 245 -3.65 -8.99 4.33
C LEU A 245 -3.08 -9.14 5.76
N ALA A 246 -2.45 -10.28 6.07
CA ALA A 246 -1.90 -10.57 7.39
C ALA A 246 -0.56 -9.84 7.63
N ALA A 247 -0.18 -9.64 8.90
CA ALA A 247 1.04 -8.91 9.24
C ALA A 247 2.29 -9.57 8.63
N GLY A 248 3.10 -8.77 7.91
CA GLY A 248 4.24 -9.24 7.13
C GLY A 248 3.91 -9.59 5.67
N GLN A 249 2.65 -9.85 5.30
CA GLN A 249 2.31 -10.16 3.91
C GLN A 249 2.42 -8.93 2.99
N ILE A 250 2.75 -9.19 1.73
CA ILE A 250 2.85 -8.22 0.63
C ILE A 250 2.12 -8.77 -0.60
N GLU A 251 1.34 -7.92 -1.26
CA GLU A 251 0.52 -8.28 -2.41
C GLU A 251 0.68 -7.21 -3.51
N GLU A 252 0.94 -7.63 -4.75
CA GLU A 252 1.01 -6.72 -5.90
C GLU A 252 -0.40 -6.36 -6.40
N VAL A 253 -0.67 -5.05 -6.54
CA VAL A 253 -1.91 -4.51 -7.09
C VAL A 253 -2.00 -4.84 -8.58
N GLY A 254 -3.10 -5.47 -9.00
CA GLY A 254 -3.28 -5.86 -10.40
C GLY A 254 -3.29 -4.67 -11.37
N PRO A 255 -2.68 -4.77 -12.58
CA PRO A 255 -2.57 -3.66 -13.53
C PRO A 255 -3.88 -2.92 -13.84
N ARG A 256 -5.02 -3.65 -13.93
CA ARG A 256 -6.35 -3.05 -14.11
C ARG A 256 -6.69 -2.02 -13.02
N VAL A 257 -6.43 -2.38 -11.76
CA VAL A 257 -6.69 -1.55 -10.58
C VAL A 257 -5.76 -0.34 -10.52
N ILE A 258 -4.53 -0.47 -11.03
CA ILE A 258 -3.61 0.67 -11.20
C ILE A 258 -4.16 1.63 -12.26
N ARG A 259 -4.59 1.13 -13.43
CA ARG A 259 -5.20 1.95 -14.49
C ARG A 259 -6.45 2.69 -14.03
N GLU A 260 -7.32 2.02 -13.27
CA GLU A 260 -8.60 2.56 -12.80
C GLU A 260 -8.45 3.58 -11.64
N LEU A 261 -7.58 3.31 -10.65
CA LEU A 261 -7.48 4.12 -9.44
C LEU A 261 -6.42 5.24 -9.49
N LEU A 262 -5.58 5.25 -10.53
CA LEU A 262 -4.45 6.18 -10.68
C LEU A 262 -4.35 6.80 -12.09
N GLU A 263 -5.44 6.78 -12.84
CA GLU A 263 -5.60 7.64 -14.01
C GLU A 263 -5.34 9.11 -13.63
N GLY A 264 -4.58 9.83 -14.45
CA GLY A 264 -4.13 11.20 -14.15
C GLY A 264 -3.04 11.33 -13.06
N VAL A 265 -2.70 10.26 -12.33
CA VAL A 265 -1.63 10.25 -11.31
C VAL A 265 -0.38 9.53 -11.81
N VAL A 266 -0.53 8.48 -12.62
CA VAL A 266 0.56 7.76 -13.30
C VAL A 266 0.69 8.27 -14.74
N SER A 267 1.90 8.68 -15.13
CA SER A 267 2.24 9.08 -16.50
C SER A 267 1.87 7.97 -17.50
N PRO A 268 1.20 8.25 -18.64
CA PRO A 268 0.72 7.20 -19.56
C PRO A 268 1.80 6.24 -20.05
N GLU A 269 3.02 6.74 -20.25
CA GLU A 269 4.23 6.00 -20.60
C GLU A 269 4.67 4.94 -19.56
N ASN A 270 4.35 5.15 -18.28
CA ASN A 270 4.68 4.23 -17.19
C ASN A 270 3.48 3.32 -16.82
N MET A 271 2.31 3.53 -17.40
CA MET A 271 1.07 2.83 -17.04
C MET A 271 1.16 1.32 -17.33
N PRO A 272 0.92 0.43 -16.35
CA PRO A 272 1.13 -1.01 -16.54
C PRO A 272 0.11 -1.63 -17.51
N THR A 273 0.63 -2.40 -18.47
CA THR A 273 -0.13 -3.16 -19.45
C THR A 273 -0.51 -4.56 -18.92
N GLY A 274 -1.37 -5.28 -19.65
CA GLY A 274 -1.85 -6.60 -19.24
C GLY A 274 -2.83 -6.56 -18.05
N ASP A 275 -3.05 -7.72 -17.43
CA ASP A 275 -4.21 -7.92 -16.53
C ASP A 275 -3.90 -8.61 -15.19
N ARG A 276 -2.76 -9.27 -15.05
CA ARG A 276 -2.38 -10.03 -13.84
C ARG A 276 -1.19 -9.38 -13.15
N PRO A 277 -1.11 -9.38 -11.81
CA PRO A 277 0.12 -9.05 -11.09
C PRO A 277 1.24 -10.02 -11.51
N LYS A 278 2.51 -9.56 -11.49
CA LYS A 278 3.67 -10.42 -11.76
C LYS A 278 4.07 -11.24 -10.53
N PHE A 279 3.88 -10.67 -9.34
CA PHE A 279 4.23 -11.25 -8.04
C PHE A 279 3.00 -11.67 -7.25
N ALA A 280 3.06 -12.87 -6.66
CA ALA A 280 2.14 -13.33 -5.63
C ALA A 280 2.97 -14.00 -4.53
N GLY A 281 2.80 -13.61 -3.27
CA GLY A 281 3.70 -14.11 -2.22
C GLY A 281 3.26 -13.84 -0.79
N ILE A 282 4.02 -14.44 0.12
CA ILE A 282 3.88 -14.33 1.58
C ILE A 282 5.28 -14.11 2.12
N ALA A 283 5.56 -12.94 2.69
CA ALA A 283 6.78 -12.73 3.45
C ALA A 283 6.55 -13.13 4.91
N ASN A 284 7.19 -14.22 5.33
CA ASN A 284 7.35 -14.52 6.75
C ASN A 284 8.39 -13.53 7.32
N PRO A 285 8.05 -12.69 8.31
CA PRO A 285 8.99 -11.70 8.84
C PRO A 285 10.22 -12.37 9.48
N THR A 286 11.38 -12.16 8.88
CA THR A 286 12.68 -12.52 9.44
C THR A 286 12.86 -11.82 10.78
N LYS A 287 12.79 -12.59 11.87
CA LYS A 287 12.76 -12.13 13.27
C LYS A 287 11.52 -11.28 13.63
N ALA A 288 10.34 -11.90 13.53
CA ALA A 288 9.18 -11.43 14.30
C ALA A 288 9.52 -11.28 15.80
N PRO A 289 9.12 -10.19 16.46
CA PRO A 289 9.36 -10.01 17.89
C PRO A 289 8.72 -11.12 18.73
N GLY A 290 9.52 -11.78 19.59
CA GLY A 290 9.08 -12.93 20.39
C GLY A 290 9.52 -14.30 19.86
N THR A 291 10.16 -14.36 18.69
CA THR A 291 10.94 -15.54 18.25
C THR A 291 12.32 -15.55 18.92
N GLU A 292 12.98 -16.72 18.99
CA GLU A 292 14.24 -16.94 19.74
C GLU A 292 15.42 -16.06 19.29
N GLY A 293 15.36 -15.49 18.08
CA GLY A 293 16.35 -14.53 17.57
C GLY A 293 16.00 -13.05 17.75
N GLY A 294 14.88 -12.71 18.40
CA GLY A 294 14.34 -11.35 18.50
C GLY A 294 14.72 -10.60 19.79
N GLY A 295 15.27 -9.39 19.63
CA GLY A 295 15.77 -8.56 20.74
C GLY A 295 14.71 -8.12 21.77
N GLU A 296 15.17 -7.87 23.00
CA GLU A 296 14.35 -7.72 24.21
C GLU A 296 13.31 -6.57 24.18
N LEU A 297 13.51 -5.56 23.33
CA LEU A 297 12.77 -4.29 23.30
C LEU A 297 11.25 -4.42 23.20
N GLN A 298 10.72 -5.50 22.60
CA GLN A 298 9.27 -5.70 22.51
C GLN A 298 8.62 -6.08 23.86
N ARG A 299 9.38 -6.67 24.80
CA ARG A 299 8.84 -7.13 26.10
C ARG A 299 8.46 -5.98 27.02
N ARG A 300 9.10 -4.82 26.88
CA ARG A 300 8.94 -3.63 27.75
C ARG A 300 7.78 -2.70 27.33
N GLY A 301 6.95 -3.12 26.37
CA GLY A 301 5.86 -2.30 25.78
C GLY A 301 4.65 -2.05 26.70
N ALA A 302 4.57 -2.67 27.87
CA ALA A 302 3.60 -2.35 28.90
C ALA A 302 4.20 -2.62 30.30
N PRO A 303 4.22 -1.65 31.24
CA PRO A 303 4.47 -1.96 32.63
C PRO A 303 3.31 -2.82 33.13
N ARG A 304 3.63 -4.02 33.65
CA ARG A 304 2.68 -4.75 34.48
C ARG A 304 2.64 -4.03 35.83
N ALA A 305 1.49 -3.47 36.18
CA ALA A 305 1.25 -2.99 37.53
C ALA A 305 1.48 -4.14 38.53
N ASP A 306 1.98 -3.79 39.70
CA ASP A 306 2.63 -4.72 40.60
C ASP A 306 1.70 -5.84 41.07
N ARG A 307 2.18 -7.07 40.93
CA ARG A 307 1.59 -8.25 41.55
C ARG A 307 2.66 -8.90 42.41
N ALA A 308 2.56 -8.67 43.71
CA ALA A 308 3.52 -9.16 44.70
C ALA A 308 3.77 -10.66 44.51
N VAL A 309 5.05 -11.05 44.53
CA VAL A 309 5.46 -12.45 44.40
C VAL A 309 5.23 -13.14 45.74
N ILE A 310 4.08 -13.82 45.87
CA ILE A 310 3.93 -14.87 46.88
C ILE A 310 4.78 -16.04 46.38
N LEU A 311 5.92 -16.27 47.03
CA LEU A 311 6.73 -17.46 46.84
C LEU A 311 6.06 -18.62 47.58
N ASP A 312 5.33 -19.43 46.85
CA ASP A 312 5.03 -20.81 47.26
C ASP A 312 5.16 -21.72 46.03
N THR A 313 5.86 -22.84 46.19
CA THR A 313 6.27 -23.72 45.08
C THR A 313 6.01 -25.17 45.47
N PRO A 314 4.90 -25.78 45.04
CA PRO A 314 4.65 -27.19 45.28
C PRO A 314 5.68 -28.03 44.52
N GLU A 315 6.35 -28.93 45.25
CA GLU A 315 7.37 -29.81 44.68
C GLU A 315 6.79 -30.73 43.60
N LYS A 316 7.63 -31.12 42.64
CA LYS A 316 7.27 -32.17 41.67
C LYS A 316 7.45 -33.53 42.34
N PRO A 317 6.41 -34.40 42.41
CA PRO A 317 6.60 -35.76 42.89
C PRO A 317 7.54 -36.54 41.98
N GLU A 318 8.44 -37.32 42.59
CA GLU A 318 9.39 -38.15 41.86
C GLU A 318 8.71 -39.28 41.06
N LYS A 319 9.39 -39.76 40.03
CA LYS A 319 8.89 -40.88 39.21
C LYS A 319 9.25 -42.22 39.89
N PRO A 320 8.29 -43.11 40.14
CA PRO A 320 8.57 -44.38 40.80
C PRO A 320 9.49 -45.27 39.95
N VAL A 321 10.62 -45.68 40.54
CA VAL A 321 11.55 -46.64 39.94
C VAL A 321 10.95 -48.05 40.06
N TYR A 322 10.86 -48.78 38.95
CA TYR A 322 10.33 -50.14 38.91
C TYR A 322 11.47 -51.16 38.97
N LYS A 323 11.33 -52.20 39.81
CA LYS A 323 12.33 -53.27 39.89
C LYS A 323 12.38 -54.09 38.59
N PRO A 324 13.55 -54.63 38.18
CA PRO A 324 13.65 -55.52 37.02
C PRO A 324 12.78 -56.77 37.22
N GLY A 325 12.04 -57.17 36.17
CA GLY A 325 11.29 -58.43 36.14
C GLY A 325 9.77 -58.32 35.97
N TRP A 326 9.14 -57.17 36.25
CA TRP A 326 7.69 -57.00 36.05
C TRP A 326 7.32 -56.37 34.70
N ALA A 327 6.30 -56.94 34.05
CA ALA A 327 5.82 -56.52 32.73
C ALA A 327 4.96 -55.25 32.81
N LYS A 328 5.20 -54.29 31.89
CA LYS A 328 4.43 -53.05 31.81
C LYS A 328 3.01 -53.32 31.27
N PRO A 329 1.94 -52.84 31.91
CA PRO A 329 0.58 -53.05 31.43
C PRO A 329 0.34 -52.32 30.09
N LYS A 330 -0.31 -52.99 29.14
CA LYS A 330 -0.69 -52.39 27.84
C LYS A 330 -1.78 -51.34 28.05
N LYS A 331 -1.62 -50.15 27.44
CA LYS A 331 -2.67 -49.13 27.39
C LYS A 331 -3.89 -49.68 26.62
N LYS A 332 -5.09 -49.57 27.18
CA LYS A 332 -6.34 -49.79 26.44
C LYS A 332 -6.52 -48.67 25.40
N ALA A 333 -7.04 -49.02 24.22
CA ALA A 333 -7.38 -48.05 23.19
C ALA A 333 -8.69 -47.32 23.52
N SER A 334 -8.81 -46.05 23.13
CA SER A 334 -10.09 -45.33 23.20
C SER A 334 -10.97 -45.70 22.01
N PRO A 335 -12.28 -45.95 22.21
CA PRO A 335 -13.23 -46.05 21.10
C PRO A 335 -13.48 -44.66 20.47
N HIS A 336 -14.00 -44.66 19.24
CA HIS A 336 -14.24 -43.52 18.33
C HIS A 336 -13.06 -43.07 17.44
N GLY A 337 -12.82 -43.87 16.40
CA GLY A 337 -12.18 -43.43 15.16
C GLY A 337 -12.54 -44.43 14.03
N PRO A 338 -13.00 -44.00 12.84
CA PRO A 338 -13.33 -44.92 11.76
C PRO A 338 -12.03 -45.58 11.21
N PRO A 339 -12.04 -46.90 10.95
CA PRO A 339 -10.81 -47.65 10.71
C PRO A 339 -10.24 -47.45 9.30
N LYS A 340 -8.90 -47.38 9.20
CA LYS A 340 -8.19 -47.69 7.95
C LYS A 340 -7.97 -49.21 7.86
N GLY A 341 -8.74 -49.88 7.00
CA GLY A 341 -8.43 -51.24 6.55
C GLY A 341 -7.55 -51.21 5.31
N ALA A 342 -6.47 -51.98 5.28
CA ALA A 342 -5.62 -52.17 4.11
C ALA A 342 -5.59 -53.66 3.71
N GLY A 343 -5.70 -53.94 2.42
CA GLY A 343 -5.67 -55.29 1.85
C GLY A 343 -5.14 -55.28 0.42
N LYS A 344 -4.38 -56.30 0.04
CA LYS A 344 -3.78 -56.48 -1.30
C LYS A 344 -4.59 -57.52 -2.09
N GLY A 345 -4.57 -57.46 -3.42
CA GLY A 345 -4.92 -58.61 -4.26
C GLY A 345 -5.65 -58.25 -5.57
N PRO A 346 -5.35 -58.90 -6.72
CA PRO A 346 -5.90 -58.51 -8.02
C PRO A 346 -6.88 -59.54 -8.63
N ALA A 347 -7.83 -59.08 -9.46
CA ALA A 347 -8.14 -59.63 -10.81
C ALA A 347 -9.49 -59.14 -11.39
N LYS A 348 -9.49 -58.77 -12.68
CA LYS A 348 -10.61 -58.74 -13.66
C LYS A 348 -11.88 -57.89 -13.35
N GLY A 349 -12.53 -57.40 -14.40
CA GLY A 349 -13.74 -56.56 -14.36
C GLY A 349 -15.06 -57.36 -14.52
N PRO A 350 -16.20 -56.75 -14.96
CA PRO A 350 -16.31 -55.52 -15.76
C PRO A 350 -17.33 -54.44 -15.30
N ALA A 351 -17.20 -53.27 -15.94
CA ALA A 351 -18.15 -52.17 -16.19
C ALA A 351 -19.52 -52.08 -15.46
N LYS A 352 -19.77 -50.89 -14.86
CA LYS A 352 -21.01 -50.10 -15.06
C LYS A 352 -20.76 -48.62 -14.76
N ALA A 353 -21.53 -47.72 -15.38
CA ALA A 353 -21.23 -46.29 -15.46
C ALA A 353 -22.20 -45.39 -14.68
N LYS A 354 -21.77 -44.18 -14.29
CA LYS A 354 -22.64 -42.98 -14.19
C LYS A 354 -21.88 -41.65 -14.25
N ARG A 355 -22.55 -40.68 -14.88
CA ARG A 355 -22.15 -39.35 -15.41
C ARG A 355 -21.51 -38.35 -14.40
N PRO A 356 -20.83 -37.29 -14.87
CA PRO A 356 -20.17 -36.28 -14.03
C PRO A 356 -21.13 -35.26 -13.40
N ALA A 357 -20.68 -34.63 -12.29
CA ALA A 357 -21.32 -33.47 -11.67
C ALA A 357 -20.73 -32.15 -12.18
N LYS A 358 -21.53 -31.07 -12.16
CA LYS A 358 -21.13 -29.73 -12.63
C LYS A 358 -20.54 -28.86 -11.50
N SER A 359 -19.79 -27.84 -11.91
CA SER A 359 -19.43 -26.67 -11.09
C SER A 359 -20.67 -25.97 -10.52
N ILE A 360 -20.52 -25.38 -9.33
CA ILE A 360 -21.50 -24.46 -8.72
C ILE A 360 -20.79 -23.11 -8.47
N GLU A 361 -21.46 -22.02 -8.85
CA GLU A 361 -20.92 -20.65 -8.79
C GLU A 361 -20.97 -20.06 -7.37
N SER A 362 -20.06 -19.12 -7.11
CA SER A 362 -20.05 -18.32 -5.89
C SER A 362 -21.16 -17.27 -5.90
N LYS A 363 -22.12 -17.36 -4.97
CA LYS A 363 -23.16 -16.34 -4.79
C LYS A 363 -22.56 -15.02 -4.28
N PHE A 364 -22.79 -13.93 -4.99
CA PHE A 364 -22.66 -12.57 -4.45
C PHE A 364 -23.89 -12.21 -3.60
N ILE A 365 -23.73 -11.23 -2.71
CA ILE A 365 -24.81 -10.67 -1.89
C ILE A 365 -25.37 -9.43 -2.57
N ASP A 366 -26.70 -9.33 -2.59
CA ASP A 366 -27.46 -8.27 -3.26
C ASP A 366 -27.56 -7.01 -2.40
N ILE A 367 -27.61 -5.83 -3.03
CA ILE A 367 -27.91 -4.54 -2.39
C ILE A 367 -28.90 -3.81 -3.32
N GLY A 368 -30.13 -3.64 -2.82
CA GLY A 368 -31.30 -3.44 -3.68
C GLY A 368 -31.48 -2.07 -4.34
N LYS A 369 -32.31 -2.06 -5.39
CA LYS A 369 -32.89 -0.86 -6.02
C LYS A 369 -34.33 -0.62 -5.54
N PRO A 370 -34.82 0.63 -5.54
CA PRO A 370 -36.24 0.93 -5.34
C PRO A 370 -37.11 0.57 -6.56
N ALA A 371 -38.43 0.46 -6.34
CA ALA A 371 -39.47 0.19 -7.34
C ALA A 371 -39.47 1.26 -8.46
N ALA A 372 -39.58 0.95 -9.77
CA ALA A 372 -40.49 0.09 -10.53
C ALA A 372 -41.80 0.79 -10.98
N ARG A 373 -41.93 0.98 -12.31
CA ARG A 373 -43.18 1.11 -13.08
C ARG A 373 -43.00 0.43 -14.44
N GLY A 374 -44.11 -0.03 -15.04
CA GLY A 374 -44.10 -1.13 -16.00
C GLY A 374 -43.75 -0.80 -17.46
N LYS A 375 -43.40 -1.85 -18.21
CA LYS A 375 -43.48 -1.91 -19.68
C LYS A 375 -44.93 -2.16 -20.12
N PRO A 376 -45.27 -1.90 -21.39
CA PRO A 376 -45.66 -3.02 -22.25
C PRO A 376 -44.71 -3.23 -23.45
N ALA A 377 -45.03 -4.22 -24.30
CA ALA A 377 -44.13 -4.77 -25.32
C ALA A 377 -43.99 -3.90 -26.58
N ALA A 378 -42.90 -4.14 -27.33
CA ALA A 378 -42.66 -3.55 -28.65
C ALA A 378 -42.97 -4.57 -29.78
N PRO A 379 -43.73 -4.17 -30.83
CA PRO A 379 -43.78 -4.90 -32.10
C PRO A 379 -42.52 -4.70 -32.95
N ARG A 380 -42.45 -5.42 -34.09
CA ARG A 380 -41.29 -5.46 -35.01
C ARG A 380 -41.31 -4.35 -36.07
N PRO A 381 -40.16 -4.05 -36.72
CA PRO A 381 -40.03 -2.90 -37.63
C PRO A 381 -40.60 -3.16 -39.04
N GLY A 382 -41.08 -2.10 -39.69
CA GLY A 382 -41.35 -2.10 -41.14
C GLY A 382 -42.53 -1.24 -41.62
N ALA A 383 -42.41 0.10 -41.56
CA ALA A 383 -43.30 1.00 -42.31
C ALA A 383 -42.69 2.41 -42.55
N LYS A 384 -42.98 2.96 -43.73
CA LYS A 384 -42.91 4.37 -44.17
C LYS A 384 -44.19 4.62 -45.00
N PRO A 385 -44.59 5.87 -45.33
CA PRO A 385 -44.24 7.17 -44.77
C PRO A 385 -45.51 7.95 -44.31
N ALA A 386 -45.37 9.23 -43.89
CA ALA A 386 -46.34 10.30 -44.13
C ALA A 386 -45.75 11.68 -43.74
N ASP A 387 -46.19 12.74 -44.39
CA ASP A 387 -45.78 14.13 -44.15
C ASP A 387 -46.58 14.81 -43.02
N GLY A 388 -46.03 15.90 -42.47
CA GLY A 388 -46.70 16.74 -41.47
C GLY A 388 -45.83 17.90 -40.99
N ALA A 389 -46.07 19.11 -41.50
CA ALA A 389 -45.22 20.27 -41.26
C ALA A 389 -45.70 21.17 -40.10
N ALA A 390 -44.77 21.75 -39.32
CA ALA A 390 -44.98 23.05 -38.67
C ALA A 390 -43.66 23.75 -38.26
N ARG A 391 -43.47 24.96 -38.81
CA ARG A 391 -42.77 26.15 -38.27
C ARG A 391 -41.68 25.95 -37.19
N ARG A 392 -40.43 26.25 -37.58
CA ARG A 392 -39.45 26.88 -36.67
C ARG A 392 -39.79 28.36 -36.49
N LEU A 393 -39.54 28.92 -35.31
CA LEU A 393 -39.35 30.35 -35.13
C LEU A 393 -37.87 30.65 -34.81
N SER A 394 -37.41 31.84 -35.17
CA SER A 394 -36.02 32.26 -35.12
C SER A 394 -35.78 33.36 -34.08
N GLU A 395 -34.60 33.39 -33.46
CA GLU A 395 -34.02 34.66 -33.01
C GLU A 395 -32.49 34.59 -32.91
N ARG A 396 -31.83 35.73 -33.16
CA ARG A 396 -30.36 35.91 -33.15
C ARG A 396 -30.07 37.39 -32.82
N PRO A 397 -29.09 37.72 -31.94
CA PRO A 397 -29.08 39.02 -31.25
C PRO A 397 -28.49 40.18 -32.07
N GLY A 398 -29.00 41.40 -31.79
CA GLY A 398 -28.50 42.68 -32.31
C GLY A 398 -27.41 43.35 -31.44
N LYS A 399 -26.77 44.39 -31.97
CA LYS A 399 -25.67 45.15 -31.34
C LYS A 399 -26.11 46.49 -30.71
N PRO A 400 -25.30 47.14 -29.85
CA PRO A 400 -25.69 48.27 -29.00
C PRO A 400 -25.17 49.64 -29.44
N THR A 401 -25.67 50.72 -28.80
CA THR A 401 -24.99 52.03 -28.66
C THR A 401 -25.20 52.67 -27.27
N THR A 402 -24.29 53.62 -26.98
CA THR A 402 -24.13 54.59 -25.85
C THR A 402 -25.42 55.25 -25.27
N ARG A 403 -25.46 55.97 -24.14
CA ARG A 403 -24.52 56.81 -23.33
C ARG A 403 -25.22 57.08 -21.96
N SER A 404 -24.64 57.27 -20.76
CA SER A 404 -23.70 58.32 -20.28
C SER A 404 -23.31 58.04 -18.78
N GLY A 405 -22.61 58.97 -18.08
CA GLY A 405 -22.22 58.87 -16.66
C GLY A 405 -21.70 60.23 -16.13
N PRO A 406 -20.84 60.34 -15.08
CA PRO A 406 -20.27 59.31 -14.18
C PRO A 406 -20.95 59.36 -12.77
N PRO A 407 -20.48 59.95 -11.63
CA PRO A 407 -19.20 60.56 -11.22
C PRO A 407 -18.38 59.64 -10.25
N ARG A 408 -17.82 60.16 -9.13
CA ARG A 408 -17.10 59.44 -8.04
C ARG A 408 -17.28 60.14 -6.67
N GLY A 409 -17.12 59.41 -5.57
CA GLY A 409 -16.95 59.91 -4.18
C GLY A 409 -15.92 59.07 -3.41
N PRO A 410 -15.24 59.59 -2.37
CA PRO A 410 -13.90 59.12 -1.99
C PRO A 410 -13.83 58.02 -0.92
N LYS A 411 -12.66 57.33 -0.90
CA LYS A 411 -12.20 56.49 0.22
C LYS A 411 -11.78 57.35 1.41
N ARG A 412 -11.68 56.70 2.58
CA ARG A 412 -10.71 57.04 3.63
C ARG A 412 -10.06 55.77 4.15
#